data_AF-A0A7V1MHK9-F1
#
_entry.id   AF-A0A7V1MHK9-F1
#
_cell.length_a   1.000
_cell.length_b   1.000
_cell.length_c   1.000
_cell.angle_alpha   90.00
_cell.angle_beta   90.00
_cell.angle_gamma   90.00
#
_symmetry.space_group_name_H-M   'P 1'
#
loop_
_entity.id
_entity.type
_entity.pdbx_description
1 polymer ?
#
loop_
_entity_poly.entity_id
_entity_poly.type
_entity_poly.pdbx_seq_one_letter_code
_entity_poly.pdbx_strand_id
1 'polypeptide(L)'
;GRIIRIPIPPLTEERRRQLAKVVGEIAEDHRTAVRNIRRDANERLKKMCKDKLISEDDERRALDEVQRLTDAAIERINELAKKKEEELLGR
;
A
#
# COMPACT_ATOMS: atom_id res chain seq x y z
N GLY A 1 -5.87 -11.77 39.04
CA GLY A 1 -6.28 -11.44 37.67
C GLY A 1 -6.60 -12.71 36.91
N ARG A 2 -7.77 -12.81 36.26
CA ARG A 2 -8.12 -13.96 35.43
C ARG A 2 -7.30 -13.91 34.14
N ILE A 3 -6.28 -14.76 34.05
CA ILE A 3 -5.49 -14.95 32.83
C ILE A 3 -6.27 -15.94 31.96
N ILE A 4 -6.79 -15.47 30.82
CA ILE A 4 -7.42 -16.33 29.82
C ILE A 4 -6.32 -16.82 28.88
N ARG A 5 -6.04 -18.12 28.92
CA ARG A 5 -5.15 -18.78 27.95
C ARG A 5 -6.01 -19.34 26.83
N ILE A 6 -5.86 -18.81 25.62
CA ILE A 6 -6.47 -19.33 24.40
C ILE A 6 -5.43 -20.20 23.69
N PRO A 7 -5.62 -21.53 23.64
CA PRO A 7 -4.80 -22.39 22.79
C PRO A 7 -5.19 -22.12 21.33
N ILE A 8 -4.25 -21.59 20.55
CA ILE A 8 -4.44 -21.38 19.11
C ILE A 8 -4.18 -22.72 18.41
N PRO A 9 -5.18 -23.35 17.78
CA PRO A 9 -4.96 -24.58 17.03
C PRO A 9 -4.06 -24.31 15.81
N PRO A 10 -3.28 -25.31 15.35
CA PRO A 10 -2.47 -25.16 14.16
C PRO A 10 -3.36 -24.78 12.97
N LEU A 11 -2.90 -23.81 12.19
CA LEU A 11 -3.58 -23.40 10.96
C LEU A 11 -3.61 -24.59 9.99
N THR A 12 -4.80 -25.02 9.59
CA THR A 12 -4.99 -25.98 8.50
C THR A 12 -4.54 -25.36 7.17
N GLU A 13 -4.17 -26.19 6.19
CA GLU A 13 -3.81 -25.72 4.84
C GLU A 13 -4.92 -24.87 4.19
N GLU A 14 -6.18 -25.20 4.44
CA GLU A 14 -7.33 -24.42 3.97
C GLU A 14 -7.33 -22.99 4.52
N ARG A 15 -7.05 -22.81 5.83
CA ARG A 15 -6.95 -21.49 6.43
C ARG A 15 -5.76 -20.70 5.89
N ARG A 16 -4.62 -21.35 5.65
CA ARG A 16 -3.44 -20.68 5.04
C ARG A 16 -3.74 -20.18 3.63
N ARG A 17 -4.43 -20.99 2.80
CA ARG A 17 -4.85 -20.58 1.45
C ARG A 17 -5.86 -19.44 1.47
N GLN A 18 -6.83 -19.46 2.40
CA GLN A 18 -7.77 -18.34 2.56
C GLN A 18 -7.05 -17.05 2.95
N LEU A 19 -6.11 -17.13 3.90
CA LEU A 19 -5.33 -15.96 4.33
C LEU A 19 -4.45 -15.41 3.20
N ALA A 20 -3.82 -16.28 2.39
CA ALA A 20 -3.04 -15.85 1.24
C ALA A 20 -3.90 -15.10 0.22
N LYS A 21 -5.13 -15.55 -0.01
CA LYS A 21 -6.09 -14.87 -0.90
C LYS A 21 -6.47 -13.48 -0.39
N VAL A 22 -6.72 -13.35 0.91
CA VAL A 22 -7.03 -12.07 1.57
C VAL A 22 -5.83 -11.11 1.49
N VAL A 23 -4.59 -11.61 1.65
CA VAL A 23 -3.38 -10.79 1.48
C VAL A 23 -3.28 -10.26 0.06
N GLY A 24 -3.57 -11.08 -0.95
CA GLY A 24 -3.58 -10.65 -2.35
C GLY A 24 -4.63 -9.57 -2.64
N GLU A 25 -5.85 -9.73 -2.11
CA GLU A 25 -6.93 -8.73 -2.23
C GLU A 25 -6.53 -7.40 -1.56
N ILE A 26 -6.01 -7.45 -0.33
CA ILE A 26 -5.53 -6.27 0.39
C ILE A 26 -4.39 -5.57 -0.36
N ALA A 27 -3.48 -6.34 -0.95
CA ALA A 27 -2.38 -5.78 -1.74
C ALA A 27 -2.89 -5.05 -3.00
N GLU A 28 -3.87 -5.59 -3.71
CA GLU A 28 -4.49 -4.93 -4.87
C GLU A 28 -5.26 -3.65 -4.48
N ASP A 29 -5.99 -3.69 -3.37
CA ASP A 29 -6.71 -2.52 -2.85
C ASP A 29 -5.73 -1.39 -2.51
N HIS A 30 -4.61 -1.71 -1.85
CA HIS A 30 -3.57 -0.72 -1.55
C HIS A 30 -2.86 -0.21 -2.80
N ARG A 31 -2.57 -1.07 -3.79
CA ARG A 31 -2.05 -0.63 -5.10
C ARG A 31 -3.00 0.35 -5.78
N THR A 32 -4.30 0.08 -5.73
CA THR A 32 -5.33 0.95 -6.29
C THR A 32 -5.44 2.27 -5.53
N ALA A 33 -5.40 2.23 -4.20
CA ALA A 33 -5.38 3.43 -3.36
C ALA A 33 -4.19 4.34 -3.65
N VAL A 34 -2.98 3.79 -3.82
CA VAL A 34 -1.78 4.56 -4.18
C VAL A 34 -1.94 5.26 -5.54
N ARG A 35 -2.54 4.58 -6.53
CA ARG A 35 -2.83 5.21 -7.83
C ARG A 35 -3.86 6.34 -7.72
N ASN A 36 -4.87 6.19 -6.88
CA ASN A 36 -5.85 7.24 -6.61
C ASN A 36 -5.20 8.45 -5.93
N ILE A 37 -4.36 8.23 -4.91
CA ILE A 37 -3.63 9.31 -4.22
C ILE A 37 -2.71 10.06 -5.19
N ARG A 38 -2.03 9.37 -6.11
CA ARG A 38 -1.22 10.02 -7.15
C ARG A 38 -2.08 10.94 -8.03
N ARG A 39 -3.27 10.49 -8.42
CA ARG A 39 -4.20 11.30 -9.22
C ARG A 39 -4.68 12.53 -8.46
N ASP A 40 -5.06 12.36 -7.20
CA ASP A 40 -5.48 13.45 -6.32
C ASP A 40 -4.35 14.45 -6.07
N ALA A 41 -3.12 13.98 -5.89
CA ALA A 41 -1.93 14.82 -5.77
C ALA A 41 -1.71 15.64 -7.04
N ASN A 42 -1.80 15.03 -8.23
CA ASN A 42 -1.68 15.73 -9.50
C ASN A 42 -2.80 16.78 -9.71
N GLU A 43 -4.03 16.47 -9.30
CA GLU A 43 -5.11 17.45 -9.33
C GLU A 43 -4.89 18.61 -8.35
N ARG A 44 -4.37 18.33 -7.15
CA ARG A 44 -4.01 19.37 -6.18
C ARG A 44 -2.90 20.28 -6.70
N LEU A 45 -1.86 19.73 -7.31
CA LEU A 45 -0.79 20.50 -7.94
C LEU A 45 -1.33 21.41 -9.04
N LYS A 46 -2.20 20.89 -9.91
CA LYS A 46 -2.87 21.71 -10.94
C LYS A 46 -3.73 22.84 -10.34
N LYS A 47 -4.42 22.61 -9.22
CA LYS A 47 -5.18 23.65 -8.53
C LYS A 47 -4.25 24.71 -7.94
N MET A 48 -3.19 24.30 -7.25
CA MET A 48 -2.20 25.22 -6.67
C MET A 48 -1.49 26.07 -7.72
N CYS A 49 -1.21 25.51 -8.91
CA CYS A 49 -0.67 26.25 -10.05
C CYS A 49 -1.67 27.30 -10.58
N LYS A 50 -2.96 26.96 -10.67
CA LYS A 50 -4.02 27.94 -11.02
C LYS A 50 -4.17 29.05 -9.98
N ASP A 51 -4.04 28.71 -8.71
CA ASP A 51 -4.10 29.66 -7.59
C ASP A 51 -2.79 30.46 -7.43
N LYS A 52 -1.81 30.27 -8.32
CA LYS A 52 -0.46 30.90 -8.31
C LYS A 52 0.31 30.69 -7.00
N LEU A 53 0.01 29.62 -6.27
CA LEU A 53 0.70 29.26 -5.04
C LEU A 53 2.07 28.60 -5.28
N ILE A 54 2.31 28.08 -6.49
CA ILE A 54 3.53 27.38 -6.89
C ILE A 54 3.95 27.81 -8.31
N SER A 55 5.26 27.82 -8.57
CA SER A 55 5.85 28.08 -9.89
C SER A 55 5.80 26.82 -10.79
N GLU A 56 5.96 26.97 -12.10
CA GLU A 56 6.10 25.84 -13.05
C GLU A 56 7.26 24.91 -12.65
N ASP A 57 8.36 25.47 -12.12
CA ASP A 57 9.50 24.70 -11.62
C ASP A 57 9.14 23.87 -10.38
N ASP A 58 8.32 24.41 -9.48
CA ASP A 58 7.88 23.70 -8.26
C ASP A 58 6.84 22.63 -8.59
N GLU A 59 5.95 22.88 -9.55
CA GLU A 59 5.02 21.85 -10.06
C GLU A 59 5.79 20.66 -10.62
N ARG A 60 6.84 20.91 -11.41
CA ARG A 60 7.67 19.87 -12.00
C ARG A 60 8.40 19.03 -10.94
N ARG A 61 9.00 19.69 -9.95
CA ARG A 61 9.64 19.00 -8.81
C ARG A 61 8.65 18.18 -7.99
N ALA A 62 7.47 18.75 -7.72
CA ALA A 62 6.44 18.06 -6.95
C ALA A 62 5.90 16.83 -7.70
N LEU A 63 5.75 16.89 -9.02
CA LEU A 63 5.37 15.74 -9.84
C LEU A 63 6.41 14.62 -9.78
N ASP A 64 7.70 14.96 -9.89
CA ASP A 64 8.80 13.99 -9.78
C ASP A 64 8.84 13.36 -8.37
N GLU A 65 8.63 14.15 -7.33
CA GLU A 65 8.61 13.67 -5.95
C GLU A 65 7.39 12.79 -5.66
N VAL A 66 6.21 13.17 -6.15
CA VAL A 66 4.99 12.35 -6.08
C VAL A 66 5.20 11.02 -6.80
N GLN A 67 5.83 11.02 -7.97
CA GLN A 67 6.13 9.80 -8.71
C GLN A 67 7.09 8.91 -7.92
N ARG A 68 8.19 9.46 -7.39
CA ARG A 68 9.16 8.72 -6.57
C ARG A 68 8.53 8.11 -5.31
N LEU A 69 7.67 8.86 -4.62
CA LEU A 69 6.94 8.38 -3.44
C LEU A 69 5.94 7.28 -3.79
N THR A 70 5.25 7.42 -4.92
CA THR A 70 4.31 6.41 -5.44
C THR A 70 5.05 5.11 -5.72
N ASP A 71 6.17 5.17 -6.43
CA ASP A 71 6.94 3.99 -6.81
C ASP A 71 7.51 3.28 -5.57
N ALA A 72 8.07 4.03 -4.62
CA ALA A 72 8.54 3.47 -3.35
C ALA A 72 7.41 2.85 -2.51
N ALA A 73 6.21 3.41 -2.55
CA ALA A 73 5.05 2.85 -1.86
C ALA A 73 4.59 1.53 -2.52
N ILE A 74 4.57 1.48 -3.86
CA ILE A 74 4.22 0.26 -4.61
C ILE A 74 5.23 -0.86 -4.32
N GLU A 75 6.53 -0.55 -4.32
CA GLU A 75 7.58 -1.52 -3.96
C GLU A 75 7.37 -2.06 -2.55
N ARG A 76 7.16 -1.19 -1.56
CA ARG A 76 6.89 -1.60 -0.17
C ARG A 76 5.66 -2.49 -0.05
N ILE A 77 4.56 -2.17 -0.75
CA ILE A 77 3.35 -2.98 -0.76
C ILE A 77 3.66 -4.38 -1.32
N ASN A 78 4.41 -4.46 -2.42
CA ASN A 78 4.78 -5.74 -3.03
C ASN A 78 5.70 -6.56 -2.11
N GLU A 79 6.70 -5.94 -1.49
CA GLU A 79 7.58 -6.61 -0.52
C GLU A 79 6.79 -7.13 0.69
N LEU A 80 5.91 -6.32 1.26
CA LEU A 80 5.09 -6.72 2.41
C LEU A 80 4.11 -7.84 2.05
N ALA A 81 3.47 -7.76 0.88
CA ALA A 81 2.56 -8.80 0.39
C ALA A 81 3.32 -10.12 0.21
N LYS A 82 4.48 -10.08 -0.46
CA LYS A 82 5.32 -11.26 -0.68
C LYS A 82 5.81 -11.86 0.64
N LYS A 83 6.28 -11.03 1.57
CA LYS A 83 6.73 -11.48 2.90
C LYS A 83 5.60 -12.13 3.68
N LYS A 84 4.37 -11.60 3.59
CA LYS A 84 3.20 -12.17 4.26
C LYS A 84 2.73 -13.46 3.61
N GLU A 85 2.80 -13.56 2.29
CA GLU A 85 2.56 -14.81 1.57
C GLU A 85 3.58 -15.90 1.96
N GLU A 86 4.88 -15.57 2.02
CA GLU A 86 5.94 -16.48 2.46
C GLU A 86 5.71 -16.97 3.91
N GLU A 87 5.39 -16.06 4.84
CA GLU A 87 5.02 -16.41 6.23
C GLU A 87 3.81 -17.36 6.29
N LEU A 88 2.80 -17.15 5.44
CA LEU A 88 1.57 -17.95 5.42
C LEU A 88 1.79 -19.33 4.80
N LEU A 89 2.62 -19.43 3.76
CA LEU A 89 2.99 -20.69 3.11
C LEU A 89 4.05 -21.47 3.90
N GLY A 90 4.72 -20.85 4.88
CA GLY A 90 5.64 -21.50 5.80
C GLY A 90 7.01 -21.75 5.18
N ARG A 91 7.58 -20.74 4.51
CA ARG A 91 9.01 -20.65 4.21
C ARG A 91 9.63 -19.47 4.93
#